data_AF-A0ABD1M8A3-F1
#
_entry.id   AF-A0ABD1M8A3-F1
#
_cell.length_a   1.000
_cell.length_b   1.000
_cell.length_c   1.000
_cell.angle_alpha   90.00
_cell.angle_beta   90.00
_cell.angle_gamma   90.00
#
_symmetry.space_group_name_H-M   'P 1'
#
loop_
_entity.id
_entity.type
_entity.pdbx_description
1 polymer ?
#
loop_
_entity_poly.entity_id
_entity_poly.type
_entity_poly.pdbx_seq_one_letter_code
_entity_poly.pdbx_strand_id
1 'polypeptide(L)'
;MDKLSVHIKFKLVVEKLQKRLLLRRSKEGCDSNSTYVPEDVKEGHFAVIAECGEEQKRFVLPLSCLANPTFLKLLEQAEEEYGFDHEGAVTIPCRPSEIERILTHQCMPSESYWTKVDQL
;
A
#
# COMPACT_ATOMS: atom_id res chain seq x y z
N MET A 1 10.02 18.95 14.42
CA MET A 1 9.32 17.76 14.96
C MET A 1 10.38 16.82 15.51
N ASP A 2 10.24 16.41 16.76
CA ASP A 2 11.22 15.55 17.43
C ASP A 2 11.12 14.09 16.94
N LYS A 3 12.24 13.37 17.03
CA LYS A 3 12.40 11.99 16.53
C LYS A 3 11.45 10.99 17.21
N LEU A 4 10.96 11.31 18.41
CA LEU A 4 10.05 10.47 19.19
C LEU A 4 8.61 10.60 18.68
N SER A 5 8.16 11.82 18.35
CA SER A 5 6.85 12.07 17.72
C SER A 5 6.68 11.30 16.40
N VAL A 6 7.69 11.30 15.54
CA VAL A 6 7.66 10.56 14.25
C VAL A 6 7.63 9.05 14.49
N HIS A 7 8.37 8.54 15.48
CA HIS A 7 8.38 7.10 15.77
C HIS A 7 7.05 6.60 16.35
N ILE A 8 6.37 7.43 17.15
CA ILE A 8 5.05 7.10 17.72
C ILE A 8 3.97 7.12 16.64
N LYS A 9 3.98 8.14 15.77
CA LYS A 9 3.06 8.22 14.62
C LYS A 9 3.26 7.03 13.69
N PHE A 10 4.50 6.75 13.28
CA PHE A 10 4.85 5.59 12.46
C PHE A 10 4.38 4.26 13.05
N LYS A 11 4.57 4.06 14.37
CA LYS A 11 4.09 2.85 15.05
C LYS A 11 2.56 2.75 15.01
N LEU A 12 1.85 3.87 15.20
CA LEU A 12 0.39 3.92 15.13
C LEU A 12 -0.13 3.65 13.71
N VAL A 13 0.52 4.23 12.69
CA VAL A 13 0.22 4.02 11.27
C VAL A 13 0.38 2.54 10.89
N VAL A 14 1.53 1.96 11.22
CA VAL A 14 1.83 0.55 10.92
C VAL A 14 0.88 -0.38 11.66
N GLU A 15 0.59 -0.12 12.95
CA GLU A 15 -0.37 -0.93 13.72
C GLU A 15 -1.80 -0.83 13.16
N LYS A 16 -2.25 0.35 12.71
CA LYS A 16 -3.55 0.54 12.05
C LYS A 16 -3.61 -0.19 10.71
N LEU A 17 -2.57 -0.08 9.88
CA LEU A 17 -2.48 -0.76 8.59
C LEU A 17 -2.43 -2.29 8.77
N GLN A 18 -1.60 -2.80 9.68
CA GLN A 18 -1.51 -4.22 10.00
C GLN A 18 -2.84 -4.77 10.54
N LYS A 19 -3.54 -4.05 11.42
CA LYS A 19 -4.86 -4.46 11.92
C LYS A 19 -5.89 -4.54 10.79
N ARG A 20 -5.90 -3.60 9.82
CA ARG A 20 -6.84 -3.64 8.68
C ARG A 20 -6.53 -4.79 7.70
N LEU A 21 -5.26 -5.09 7.48
CA LEU A 21 -4.82 -6.21 6.63
C LEU A 21 -5.10 -7.58 7.28
N LEU A 22 -4.98 -7.71 8.60
CA LEU A 22 -5.15 -8.97 9.34
C LEU A 22 -6.62 -9.23 9.77
N LEU A 23 -7.46 -8.21 9.94
CA LEU A 23 -8.85 -8.37 10.40
C LEU A 23 -9.81 -8.92 9.34
N ARG A 24 -9.36 -9.19 8.10
CA ARG A 24 -10.19 -9.75 7.02
C ARG A 24 -10.57 -11.24 7.21
N ARG A 25 -10.41 -11.84 8.42
CA ARG A 25 -10.69 -13.27 8.65
C ARG A 25 -11.78 -13.62 9.66
N SER A 26 -12.58 -12.67 10.16
CA SER A 26 -13.78 -13.03 10.94
C SER A 26 -14.86 -11.96 10.90
N LYS A 27 -15.78 -12.08 9.93
CA LYS A 27 -17.20 -11.76 10.16
C LYS A 27 -18.06 -12.55 9.17
N GLU A 28 -18.83 -13.50 9.70
CA GLU A 28 -19.97 -14.12 9.02
C GLU A 28 -21.16 -13.15 9.00
N GLY A 29 -21.89 -13.09 7.88
CA GLY A 29 -23.19 -12.40 7.73
C GLY A 29 -23.31 -11.57 6.45
N CYS A 30 -24.11 -12.04 5.48
CA CYS A 30 -24.33 -11.48 4.14
C CYS A 30 -24.82 -10.02 4.12
N ASP A 31 -24.18 -9.20 3.28
CA ASP A 31 -24.86 -8.57 2.15
C ASP A 31 -23.86 -8.45 0.99
N SER A 32 -24.32 -8.76 -0.21
CA SER A 32 -23.57 -8.71 -1.46
C SER A 32 -23.25 -7.27 -1.87
N ASN A 33 -22.44 -6.56 -1.09
CA ASN A 33 -21.64 -5.46 -1.60
C ASN A 33 -20.33 -6.07 -2.06
N SER A 34 -20.27 -6.47 -3.33
CA SER A 34 -19.00 -6.71 -4.01
C SER A 34 -18.16 -5.44 -3.81
N THR A 35 -17.26 -5.46 -2.82
CA THR A 35 -16.17 -4.50 -2.72
C THR A 35 -15.44 -4.68 -4.04
N TYR A 36 -15.70 -3.78 -4.98
CA TYR A 36 -15.21 -3.87 -6.34
C TYR A 36 -13.70 -3.70 -6.28
N VAL A 37 -12.99 -4.82 -6.13
CA VAL A 37 -11.56 -4.87 -6.33
C VAL A 37 -11.37 -4.86 -7.85
N PRO A 38 -10.74 -3.82 -8.41
CA PRO A 38 -10.49 -3.77 -9.84
C PRO A 38 -9.76 -5.04 -10.31
N GLU A 39 -10.14 -5.59 -11.46
CA GLU A 39 -9.59 -6.86 -11.97
C GLU A 39 -8.06 -6.83 -12.15
N ASP A 40 -7.48 -5.63 -12.30
CA ASP A 40 -6.03 -5.42 -12.43
C ASP A 40 -5.26 -5.52 -11.10
N VAL A 41 -5.95 -5.58 -9.96
CA VAL A 41 -5.34 -5.73 -8.63
C VAL A 41 -5.43 -7.18 -8.17
N LYS A 42 -4.33 -7.91 -8.32
CA LYS A 42 -4.21 -9.31 -7.89
C LYS A 42 -4.18 -9.42 -6.36
N GLU A 43 -4.51 -10.60 -5.83
CA GLU A 43 -4.33 -10.90 -4.41
C GLU A 43 -2.87 -10.64 -3.99
N GLY A 44 -2.69 -10.13 -2.76
CA GLY A 44 -1.38 -9.75 -2.26
C GLY A 44 -0.83 -8.45 -2.87
N HIS A 45 -1.64 -7.70 -3.63
CA HIS A 45 -1.30 -6.39 -4.16
C HIS A 45 -2.33 -5.34 -3.75
N PHE A 46 -1.95 -4.06 -3.88
CA PHE A 46 -2.81 -2.91 -3.64
C PHE A 46 -2.49 -1.80 -4.63
N ALA A 47 -3.47 -0.94 -4.90
CA ALA A 47 -3.31 0.18 -5.81
C ALA A 47 -2.87 1.44 -5.04
N VAL A 48 -1.94 2.20 -5.63
CA VAL A 48 -1.59 3.54 -5.18
C VAL A 48 -1.64 4.53 -6.33
N ILE A 49 -1.85 5.79 -6.01
CA ILE A 49 -1.77 6.92 -6.91
C ILE A 49 -0.64 7.80 -6.38
N ALA A 50 0.45 7.94 -7.11
CA ALA A 50 1.47 8.94 -6.79
C ALA A 50 1.04 10.26 -7.41
N GLU A 51 0.98 11.32 -6.61
CA GLU A 51 0.54 12.65 -7.04
C GLU A 51 1.52 13.74 -6.55
N CYS A 52 1.95 14.61 -7.48
CA CYS A 52 2.78 15.77 -7.19
C CYS A 52 2.45 16.91 -8.17
N GLY A 53 1.59 17.83 -7.74
CA GLY A 53 1.11 18.90 -8.62
C GLY A 53 0.24 18.33 -9.74
N GLU A 54 0.57 18.63 -11.00
CA GLU A 54 -0.15 18.09 -12.17
C GLU A 54 0.29 16.67 -12.56
N GLU A 55 1.33 16.14 -11.92
CA GLU A 55 1.86 14.80 -12.22
C GLU A 55 1.14 13.75 -11.37
N GLN A 56 0.42 12.82 -12.02
CA GLN A 56 -0.32 11.75 -11.36
C GLN A 56 -0.11 10.41 -12.09
N LYS A 57 0.19 9.33 -11.34
CA LYS A 57 0.34 7.98 -11.91
C LYS A 57 -0.14 6.89 -10.94
N ARG A 58 -0.94 5.95 -11.47
CA ARG A 58 -1.41 4.78 -10.73
C ARG A 58 -0.38 3.65 -10.81
N PHE A 59 -0.16 2.98 -9.69
CA PHE A 59 0.67 1.77 -9.58
C PHE A 59 -0.10 0.67 -8.86
N VAL A 60 0.19 -0.58 -9.21
CA VAL A 60 -0.24 -1.76 -8.45
C VAL A 60 1.02 -2.35 -7.81
N LEU A 61 1.07 -2.33 -6.48
CA LEU A 61 2.23 -2.70 -5.70
C LEU A 61 1.96 -3.99 -4.92
N PRO A 62 2.91 -4.92 -4.82
CA PRO A 62 2.77 -6.05 -3.90
C PRO A 62 2.82 -5.57 -2.45
N LEU A 63 2.13 -6.25 -1.55
CA LEU A 63 2.11 -5.94 -0.11
C LEU A 63 3.51 -5.99 0.53
N SER A 64 4.49 -6.65 -0.11
CA SER A 64 5.90 -6.63 0.30
C SER A 64 6.49 -5.21 0.33
N CYS A 65 5.95 -4.25 -0.44
CA CYS A 65 6.35 -2.84 -0.36
C CYS A 65 6.16 -2.26 1.04
N LEU A 66 5.23 -2.79 1.85
CA LEU A 66 5.00 -2.36 3.23
C LEU A 66 6.16 -2.74 4.17
N ALA A 67 7.12 -3.56 3.74
CA ALA A 67 8.35 -3.81 4.50
C ALA A 67 9.43 -2.74 4.23
N ASN A 68 9.26 -1.88 3.23
CA ASN A 68 10.21 -0.83 2.90
C ASN A 68 9.96 0.40 3.80
N PRO A 69 10.93 0.81 4.64
CA PRO A 69 10.75 1.94 5.56
C PRO A 69 10.56 3.29 4.85
N THR A 70 11.09 3.45 3.63
CA THR A 70 10.86 4.64 2.81
C THR A 70 9.41 4.68 2.33
N PHE A 71 8.87 3.56 1.88
CA PHE A 71 7.47 3.47 1.47
C PHE A 71 6.51 3.71 2.64
N LEU A 72 6.83 3.18 3.82
CA LEU A 72 6.03 3.42 5.03
C LEU A 72 6.00 4.90 5.44
N LYS A 73 7.10 5.65 5.26
CA LYS A 73 7.10 7.11 5.50
C LYS A 73 6.19 7.86 4.53
N LEU A 74 6.16 7.43 3.26
CA LEU A 74 5.26 8.02 2.27
C LEU A 74 3.79 7.77 2.64
N LEU A 75 3.47 6.59 3.17
CA LEU A 75 2.13 6.27 3.68
C LEU A 75 1.76 7.09 4.92
N GLU A 76 2.72 7.35 5.81
CA GLU A 76 2.51 8.23 6.97
C GLU A 76 2.18 9.66 6.53
N GLN A 77 2.92 10.18 5.55
CA GLN A 77 2.63 11.51 4.96
C GLN A 77 1.24 11.53 4.31
N ALA A 78 0.86 10.48 3.60
CA ALA A 78 -0.47 10.34 3.03
C ALA A 78 -1.58 10.33 4.12
N GLU A 79 -1.38 9.64 5.26
CA GLU A 79 -2.33 9.68 6.38
C GLU A 79 -2.48 11.10 6.93
N GLU A 80 -1.37 11.81 7.10
CA GLU A 80 -1.38 13.16 7.66
C GLU A 80 -2.09 14.17 6.75
N GLU A 81 -1.97 14.02 5.43
CA GLU A 81 -2.54 14.94 4.45
C GLU A 81 -3.99 14.60 4.08
N TYR A 82 -4.29 13.32 3.85
CA TYR A 82 -5.57 12.88 3.28
C TYR A 82 -6.41 12.02 4.24
N GLY A 83 -5.81 11.50 5.32
CA GLY A 83 -6.41 10.46 6.14
C GLY A 83 -6.49 9.09 5.43
N PHE A 84 -6.93 8.06 6.14
CA PHE A 84 -7.05 6.68 5.60
C PHE A 84 -8.49 6.21 5.34
N ASP A 85 -9.43 7.15 5.31
CA ASP A 85 -10.85 6.87 5.05
C ASP A 85 -11.16 6.95 3.55
N HIS A 86 -10.42 6.17 2.77
CA HIS A 86 -10.59 6.09 1.32
C HIS A 86 -10.78 4.63 0.89
N GLU A 87 -11.87 4.36 0.17
CA GLU A 87 -12.10 3.09 -0.51
C GLU A 87 -11.30 3.08 -1.83
N GLY A 88 -10.51 2.02 -2.06
CA GLY A 88 -9.74 1.87 -3.30
C GLY A 88 -8.26 2.24 -3.16
N ALA A 89 -7.74 2.99 -4.14
CA ALA A 89 -6.31 3.28 -4.24
C ALA A 89 -5.86 4.33 -3.21
N VAL A 90 -4.69 4.12 -2.62
CA VAL A 90 -4.09 5.09 -1.68
C VAL A 90 -3.39 6.19 -2.47
N THR A 91 -3.77 7.44 -2.27
CA THR A 91 -3.03 8.59 -2.83
C THR A 91 -1.81 8.89 -1.98
N ILE A 92 -0.65 9.00 -2.62
CA ILE A 92 0.65 9.25 -2.00
C ILE A 92 1.17 10.59 -2.51
N PRO A 93 1.49 11.55 -1.61
CA PRO A 93 1.98 12.87 -2.00
C PRO A 93 3.48 12.78 -2.37
N CYS A 94 3.77 12.17 -3.52
CA CYS A 94 5.13 11.99 -4.03
C CYS A 94 5.16 12.00 -5.55
N ARG A 95 6.34 12.22 -6.13
CA ARG A 95 6.48 12.04 -7.58
C ARG A 95 6.38 10.55 -7.97
N PRO A 96 5.81 10.21 -9.13
CA PRO A 96 5.80 8.84 -9.63
C PRO A 96 7.17 8.17 -9.66
N SER A 97 8.23 8.93 -9.97
CA SER A 97 9.61 8.44 -9.97
C SER A 97 10.10 7.91 -8.62
N GLU A 98 9.52 8.36 -7.50
CA GLU A 98 9.86 7.84 -6.17
C GLU A 98 9.30 6.43 -5.95
N ILE A 99 8.09 6.16 -6.43
CA ILE A 99 7.50 4.82 -6.41
C ILE A 99 8.30 3.86 -7.31
N GLU A 100 8.70 4.32 -8.50
CA GLU A 100 9.54 3.52 -9.42
C GLU A 100 10.89 3.16 -8.79
N ARG A 101 11.51 4.07 -8.03
CA ARG A 101 12.74 3.79 -7.29
C ARG A 101 12.54 2.74 -6.19
N ILE A 102 11.41 2.78 -5.49
CA ILE A 102 11.08 1.78 -4.45
C ILE A 102 10.87 0.40 -5.09
N LEU A 103 10.16 0.36 -6.22
CA LEU A 103 9.91 -0.86 -6.98
C LEU A 103 11.20 -1.51 -7.50
N THR A 104 12.11 -0.71 -8.03
CA THR A 104 13.38 -1.20 -8.61
C THR A 104 14.36 -1.73 -7.57
N HIS A 105 14.38 -1.17 -6.36
CA HIS A 105 15.43 -1.49 -5.39
C HIS A 105 15.01 -2.49 -4.30
N GLN A 106 13.72 -2.59 -3.95
CA GLN A 106 13.33 -3.28 -2.71
C GLN A 106 11.94 -3.94 -2.68
N CYS A 107 11.11 -3.81 -3.72
CA CYS A 107 9.74 -4.34 -3.65
C CYS A 107 9.52 -5.65 -4.43
N MET A 108 10.49 -6.09 -5.23
CA MET A 108 10.42 -7.39 -5.89
C MET A 108 10.66 -8.53 -4.88
N PRO A 109 9.78 -9.53 -4.79
CA PRO A 109 10.19 -10.82 -4.25
C PRO A 109 11.22 -11.44 -5.21
N SER A 110 12.19 -12.18 -4.66
CA SER A 110 13.07 -13.07 -5.42
C SER A 110 12.29 -13.85 -6.49
N GLU A 111 12.90 -14.16 -7.65
CA GLU A 111 12.36 -14.86 -8.84
C GLU A 111 11.54 -16.15 -8.59
N SER A 112 11.44 -16.61 -7.35
CA SER A 112 10.79 -17.85 -6.90
C SER A 112 9.25 -17.84 -6.89
N TYR A 113 8.59 -16.69 -7.13
CA TYR A 113 7.13 -16.60 -7.17
C TYR A 113 6.51 -16.71 -8.58
N TRP A 114 7.17 -16.19 -9.62
CA TRP A 114 6.70 -16.28 -11.01
C TRP A 114 6.83 -17.69 -11.58
N THR A 115 7.92 -18.38 -11.23
CA THR A 115 8.22 -19.74 -11.70
C THR A 115 7.19 -20.80 -11.29
N LYS A 116 6.31 -20.52 -10.32
CA LYS A 116 5.21 -21.41 -9.92
C LYS A 116 3.86 -21.09 -10.55
N VAL A 117 3.62 -19.85 -10.97
CA VAL A 117 2.33 -19.46 -11.57
C VAL A 117 2.28 -19.74 -13.08
N ASP A 118 3.42 -19.82 -13.76
CA ASP A 118 3.50 -20.26 -15.16
C ASP A 118 3.47 -21.80 -15.34
N GLN A 119 3.22 -22.55 -14.26
CA GLN A 119 3.22 -24.02 -14.24
C GLN A 119 1.87 -24.64 -13.85
N LEU A 120 0.81 -23.83 -13.80
CA LEU A 120 -0.58 -24.24 -13.60
C LEU A 120 -1.41 -24.05 -14.88
#